data_AF-A0A183CT01-F1
#
_entry.id   AF-A0A183CT01-F1
#
_cell.length_a   1.000
_cell.length_b   1.000
_cell.length_c   1.000
_cell.angle_alpha   90.00
_cell.angle_beta   90.00
_cell.angle_gamma   90.00
#
_symmetry.space_group_name_H-M   'P 1'
#
loop_
_entity.id
_entity.type
_entity.pdbx_description
1 polymer ?
#
loop_
_entity_poly.entity_id
_entity_poly.type
_entity_poly.pdbx_seq_one_letter_code
_entity_poly.pdbx_strand_id
1 'polypeptide(L)'
;LTLGLIWTVILRFQIQDITFEDVDNQETRSAKEALLLWCQMKTAGYRNVNVRNFTSSWRDGLAFNALIHKHRSDLVEYDGLQKSNALHNLNNAFDVAEKQLGLAKLLDAEDVNVEQPDEKSIITYVVTYYHYFNKLKQEGIQGKRIGKVIAELMENEALVEKYEQLSSALLEWIRAKIGELNDRQFANSLRAVQQQLTGFN
;
A
#
# COMPACT_ATOMS: atom_id res chain seq x y z
N LEU A 1 -29.83 -15.08 -23.47
CA LEU A 1 -29.38 -16.07 -22.45
C LEU A 1 -27.88 -15.96 -22.18
N THR A 2 -27.02 -15.95 -23.20
CA THR A 2 -25.54 -15.86 -23.07
C THR A 2 -25.03 -14.61 -22.35
N LEU A 3 -25.47 -13.40 -22.76
CA LEU A 3 -25.09 -12.13 -22.09
C LEU A 3 -25.51 -12.07 -20.62
N GLY A 4 -26.68 -12.62 -20.29
CA GLY A 4 -27.16 -12.69 -18.91
C GLY A 4 -26.29 -13.60 -18.04
N LEU A 5 -25.84 -14.73 -18.59
CA LEU A 5 -24.94 -15.65 -17.89
C LEU A 5 -23.56 -15.01 -17.65
N ILE A 6 -22.98 -14.38 -18.68
CA ILE A 6 -21.69 -13.68 -18.57
C ILE A 6 -21.76 -12.60 -17.49
N TRP A 7 -22.83 -11.80 -17.47
CA TRP A 7 -23.03 -10.79 -16.43
C TRP A 7 -23.09 -11.41 -15.03
N THR A 8 -23.81 -12.52 -14.83
CA THR A 8 -23.88 -13.19 -13.53
C THR A 8 -22.50 -13.67 -13.06
N VAL A 9 -21.67 -14.16 -13.98
CA VAL A 9 -20.28 -14.57 -13.69
C VAL A 9 -19.45 -13.35 -13.27
N ILE A 10 -19.49 -12.25 -14.02
CA ILE A 10 -18.79 -11.00 -13.66
C ILE A 10 -19.26 -10.50 -12.29
N LEU A 11 -20.57 -10.43 -12.08
CA LEU A 11 -21.16 -10.00 -10.81
C LEU A 11 -20.66 -10.86 -9.65
N ARG A 12 -20.64 -12.19 -9.82
CA ARG A 12 -20.25 -13.12 -8.76
C ARG A 12 -18.76 -13.07 -8.44
N PHE A 13 -17.90 -13.02 -9.45
CA PHE A 13 -16.45 -13.20 -9.25
C PHE A 13 -15.63 -11.91 -9.25
N GLN A 14 -16.17 -10.81 -9.76
CA GLN A 14 -15.45 -9.54 -9.84
C GLN A 14 -16.09 -8.45 -8.99
N ILE A 15 -17.40 -8.50 -8.78
CA ILE A 15 -18.12 -7.40 -8.11
C ILE A 15 -18.45 -7.78 -6.66
N GLN A 16 -19.04 -8.94 -6.40
CA GLN A 16 -19.54 -9.28 -5.06
C GLN A 16 -18.48 -9.29 -3.95
N ASP A 17 -17.21 -9.53 -4.28
CA ASP A 17 -16.10 -9.51 -3.30
C ASP A 17 -15.60 -8.09 -3.00
N ILE A 18 -16.15 -7.07 -3.67
CA ILE A 18 -15.85 -5.66 -3.39
C ILE A 18 -16.47 -5.28 -2.06
N THR A 19 -15.63 -5.30 -1.03
CA THR A 19 -15.93 -4.77 0.30
C THR A 19 -15.26 -3.41 0.44
N PHE A 20 -16.04 -2.41 0.86
CA PHE A 20 -15.51 -1.08 1.18
C PHE A 20 -15.90 -0.74 2.60
N GLU A 21 -14.92 -0.69 3.49
CA GLU A 21 -15.11 -0.27 4.88
C GLU A 21 -15.19 1.27 4.91
N ASP A 22 -16.41 1.81 4.96
CA ASP A 22 -16.61 3.17 5.46
C ASP A 22 -16.31 3.13 6.97
N VAL A 23 -15.32 3.93 7.42
CA VAL A 23 -14.89 3.96 8.83
C VAL A 23 -16.04 4.37 9.78
N ASP A 24 -17.09 5.01 9.23
CA ASP A 24 -18.23 5.55 9.98
C ASP A 24 -19.55 4.76 9.81
N ASN A 25 -19.64 3.75 8.92
CA ASN A 25 -20.91 3.05 8.68
C ASN A 25 -20.73 1.53 8.48
N GLN A 26 -21.18 0.77 9.50
CA GLN A 26 -21.20 -0.71 9.52
C GLN A 26 -22.38 -1.33 8.74
N GLU A 27 -22.88 -0.67 7.69
CA GLU A 27 -23.92 -1.26 6.85
C GLU A 27 -23.31 -2.06 5.70
N THR A 28 -23.77 -3.30 5.53
CA THR A 28 -23.43 -4.16 4.39
C THR A 28 -24.03 -3.59 3.12
N ARG A 29 -23.35 -2.62 2.49
CA ARG A 29 -23.77 -2.07 1.20
C ARG A 29 -23.67 -3.13 0.12
N SER A 30 -24.56 -3.11 -0.86
CA SER A 30 -24.41 -3.97 -2.04
C SER A 30 -23.07 -3.67 -2.72
N ALA A 31 -22.43 -4.67 -3.33
CA ALA A 31 -21.14 -4.47 -3.96
C ALA A 31 -21.13 -3.37 -5.05
N LYS A 32 -22.27 -3.13 -5.70
CA LYS A 32 -22.46 -2.00 -6.63
C LYS A 32 -22.39 -0.65 -5.91
N GLU A 33 -23.04 -0.52 -4.76
CA GLU A 33 -23.01 0.70 -3.95
C GLU A 33 -21.62 0.93 -3.34
N ALA A 34 -20.94 -0.14 -2.92
CA ALA A 34 -19.55 -0.08 -2.46
C ALA A 34 -18.62 0.44 -3.57
N LEU A 35 -18.77 -0.06 -4.80
CA LEU A 35 -18.03 0.44 -5.96
C LEU A 35 -18.36 1.91 -6.27
N LEU A 36 -19.63 2.30 -6.19
CA LEU A 36 -20.06 3.68 -6.42
C LEU A 36 -19.42 4.63 -5.40
N LEU A 37 -19.48 4.25 -4.11
CA LEU A 37 -18.84 4.99 -3.03
C LEU A 37 -17.34 5.12 -3.27
N TRP A 38 -16.65 4.03 -3.64
CA TRP A 38 -15.23 4.09 -3.97
C TRP A 38 -14.95 5.12 -5.07
N CYS A 39 -15.74 5.10 -6.16
CA CYS A 39 -15.59 6.08 -7.23
C CYS A 39 -15.77 7.51 -6.72
N GLN A 40 -16.79 7.76 -5.89
CA GLN A 40 -17.05 9.07 -5.29
C GLN A 40 -15.89 9.54 -4.40
N MET A 41 -15.40 8.69 -3.50
CA MET A 41 -14.29 9.03 -2.61
C MET A 41 -12.99 9.30 -3.38
N LYS A 42 -12.73 8.54 -4.45
CA LYS A 42 -11.52 8.73 -5.27
C LYS A 42 -11.58 9.96 -6.16
N THR A 43 -12.77 10.33 -6.62
CA THR A 43 -13.00 11.50 -7.47
C THR A 43 -13.43 12.75 -6.71
N ALA A 44 -13.57 12.69 -5.38
CA ALA A 44 -13.86 13.84 -4.54
C ALA A 44 -12.79 14.93 -4.72
N GLY A 45 -13.24 16.16 -4.99
CA GLY A 45 -12.39 17.33 -5.21
C GLY A 45 -11.97 17.58 -6.66
N TYR A 46 -12.29 16.67 -7.60
CA TYR A 46 -12.03 16.92 -9.02
C TYR A 46 -13.09 17.83 -9.64
N ARG A 47 -12.63 18.88 -10.33
CA ARG A 47 -13.52 19.83 -11.03
C ARG A 47 -14.37 19.12 -12.08
N ASN A 48 -15.65 19.48 -12.17
CA ASN A 48 -16.61 18.94 -13.13
C ASN A 48 -16.88 17.42 -13.03
N VAL A 49 -16.42 16.75 -11.96
CA VAL A 49 -16.73 15.33 -11.71
C VAL A 49 -17.70 15.19 -10.55
N ASN A 50 -18.81 14.50 -10.80
CA ASN A 50 -19.78 14.15 -9.77
C ASN A 50 -20.38 12.77 -10.10
N VAL A 51 -19.76 11.72 -9.56
CA VAL A 51 -20.17 10.34 -9.85
C VAL A 51 -21.42 9.98 -9.05
N ARG A 52 -22.56 9.85 -9.74
CA ARG A 52 -23.86 9.51 -9.11
C ARG A 52 -24.45 8.18 -9.59
N ASN A 53 -23.96 7.67 -10.70
CA ASN A 53 -24.44 6.44 -11.33
C ASN A 53 -23.33 5.81 -12.17
N PHE A 54 -23.60 4.65 -12.76
CA PHE A 54 -22.70 4.00 -13.74
C PHE A 54 -23.20 4.18 -15.19
N THR A 55 -23.79 5.33 -15.50
CA THR A 55 -24.26 5.67 -16.85
C THR A 55 -23.80 7.08 -17.22
N SER A 56 -24.67 8.08 -17.09
CA SER A 56 -24.45 9.46 -17.51
C SER A 56 -23.33 10.19 -16.76
N SER A 57 -22.93 9.72 -15.57
CA SER A 57 -21.82 10.33 -14.81
C SER A 57 -20.44 10.08 -15.46
N TRP A 58 -20.36 9.15 -16.41
CA TRP A 58 -19.10 8.69 -17.02
C TRP A 58 -18.94 9.15 -18.48
N ARG A 59 -20.02 9.66 -19.09
CA ARG A 59 -20.09 9.94 -20.53
C ARG A 59 -19.10 10.98 -21.04
N ASP A 60 -18.66 11.89 -20.19
CA ASP A 60 -17.69 12.95 -20.55
C ASP A 60 -16.23 12.53 -20.36
N GLY A 61 -15.99 11.30 -19.88
CA GLY A 61 -14.66 10.73 -19.66
C GLY A 61 -13.90 11.29 -18.47
N LEU A 62 -14.38 12.35 -17.80
CA LEU A 62 -13.65 13.02 -16.72
C LEU A 62 -13.52 12.13 -15.48
N ALA A 63 -14.52 11.31 -15.18
CA ALA A 63 -14.49 10.38 -14.06
C ALA A 63 -13.39 9.30 -14.23
N PHE A 64 -13.22 8.74 -15.44
CA PHE A 64 -12.15 7.77 -15.71
C PHE A 64 -10.76 8.39 -15.54
N ASN A 65 -10.54 9.57 -16.10
CA ASN A 65 -9.27 10.30 -15.94
C ASN A 65 -8.98 10.65 -14.47
N ALA A 66 -10.00 11.05 -13.71
CA ALA A 66 -9.86 11.38 -12.29
C ALA A 66 -9.46 10.15 -11.46
N LEU A 67 -10.02 8.98 -11.76
CA LEU A 67 -9.63 7.73 -11.10
C LEU A 67 -8.16 7.39 -11.33
N ILE A 68 -7.67 7.54 -12.56
CA ILE A 68 -6.25 7.32 -12.89
C ILE A 68 -5.39 8.35 -12.16
N HIS A 69 -5.68 9.64 -12.33
CA HIS A 69 -4.90 10.72 -11.72
C HIS A 69 -4.84 10.63 -10.19
N LYS A 70 -5.90 10.17 -9.53
CA LYS A 70 -5.92 10.01 -8.06
C LYS A 70 -4.90 9.00 -7.55
N HIS A 71 -4.63 7.95 -8.33
CA HIS A 71 -3.70 6.88 -7.95
C HIS A 71 -2.32 7.03 -8.58
N ARG A 72 -2.26 7.62 -9.77
CA ARG A 72 -1.06 7.85 -10.59
C ARG A 72 -1.18 9.19 -11.30
N SER A 73 -0.94 10.27 -10.56
CA SER A 73 -1.03 11.64 -11.06
C SER A 73 -0.03 11.93 -12.19
N ASP A 74 1.05 11.16 -12.24
CA ASP A 74 2.09 11.23 -13.28
C ASP A 74 1.60 10.81 -14.68
N LEU A 75 0.48 10.09 -14.78
CA LEU A 75 0.01 9.52 -16.06
C LEU A 75 -1.02 10.37 -16.80
N VAL A 76 -1.62 11.38 -16.14
CA VAL A 76 -2.73 12.15 -16.70
C VAL A 76 -2.58 13.63 -16.33
N GLU A 77 -2.52 14.52 -17.32
CA GLU A 77 -2.60 15.96 -17.07
C GLU A 77 -4.06 16.40 -16.93
N TYR A 78 -4.63 16.22 -15.72
CA TYR A 78 -6.07 16.42 -15.50
C TYR A 78 -6.52 17.87 -15.73
N ASP A 79 -5.68 18.84 -15.39
CA ASP A 79 -6.01 20.26 -15.52
C ASP A 79 -6.11 20.77 -16.97
N GLY A 80 -5.66 19.98 -17.95
CA GLY A 80 -5.89 20.24 -19.37
C GLY A 80 -7.27 19.76 -19.87
N LEU A 81 -7.94 18.88 -19.12
CA LEU A 81 -9.16 18.23 -19.59
C LEU A 81 -10.39 19.13 -19.46
N GLN A 82 -11.26 19.06 -20.47
CA GLN A 82 -12.49 19.85 -20.58
C GLN A 82 -13.69 18.94 -20.84
N LYS A 83 -14.81 19.24 -20.19
CA LYS A 83 -16.06 18.46 -20.31
C LYS A 83 -16.62 18.43 -21.74
N SER A 84 -16.40 19.49 -22.51
CA SER A 84 -16.83 19.60 -23.92
C SER A 84 -16.12 18.59 -24.83
N ASN A 85 -14.95 18.06 -24.44
CA ASN A 85 -14.14 17.18 -25.26
C ASN A 85 -14.25 15.71 -24.82
N ALA A 86 -15.49 15.22 -24.69
CA ALA A 86 -15.81 13.90 -24.11
C ALA A 86 -15.08 12.74 -24.79
N LEU A 87 -15.10 12.67 -26.14
CA LEU A 87 -14.43 11.60 -26.89
C LEU A 87 -12.92 11.58 -26.67
N HIS A 88 -12.29 12.74 -26.61
CA HIS A 88 -10.86 12.84 -26.30
C HIS A 88 -10.58 12.35 -24.88
N ASN A 89 -11.36 12.81 -23.89
CA ASN A 89 -11.17 12.41 -22.50
C ASN A 89 -11.31 10.90 -22.32
N LEU A 90 -12.34 10.30 -22.93
CA LEU A 90 -12.57 8.86 -22.89
C LEU A 90 -11.40 8.08 -23.51
N ASN A 91 -11.01 8.45 -24.74
CA ASN A 91 -9.88 7.80 -25.42
C ASN A 91 -8.57 7.98 -24.64
N ASN A 92 -8.32 9.16 -24.07
CA ASN A 92 -7.15 9.39 -23.22
C ASN A 92 -7.11 8.44 -22.04
N ALA A 93 -8.21 8.34 -21.27
CA ALA A 93 -8.26 7.44 -20.13
C ALA A 93 -8.06 5.98 -20.54
N PHE A 94 -8.71 5.54 -21.61
CA PHE A 94 -8.67 4.15 -22.04
C PHE A 94 -7.29 3.77 -22.60
N ASP A 95 -6.65 4.66 -23.36
CA ASP A 95 -5.30 4.48 -23.87
C ASP A 95 -4.26 4.45 -22.76
N VAL A 96 -4.36 5.36 -21.78
CA VAL A 96 -3.46 5.37 -20.62
C VAL A 96 -3.64 4.09 -19.81
N ALA A 97 -4.89 3.68 -19.57
CA ALA A 97 -5.18 2.44 -18.84
C ALA A 97 -4.60 1.20 -19.53
N GLU A 98 -4.72 1.10 -20.85
CA GLU A 98 -4.15 -0.01 -21.62
C GLU A 98 -2.63 0.03 -21.63
N LYS A 99 -2.03 1.14 -22.06
CA LYS A 99 -0.59 1.24 -22.31
C LYS A 99 0.24 1.30 -21.03
N GLN A 100 -0.25 1.96 -19.99
CA GLN A 100 0.51 2.24 -18.76
C GLN A 100 0.09 1.35 -17.59
N LEU A 101 -1.18 0.92 -17.53
CA LEU A 101 -1.70 0.09 -16.44
C LEU A 101 -1.94 -1.36 -16.85
N GLY A 102 -1.91 -1.69 -18.15
CA GLY A 102 -2.18 -3.03 -18.66
C GLY A 102 -3.66 -3.43 -18.59
N LEU A 103 -4.57 -2.46 -18.44
CA LEU A 103 -6.01 -2.70 -18.41
C LEU A 103 -6.55 -2.78 -19.84
N ALA A 104 -7.04 -3.95 -20.25
CA ALA A 104 -7.63 -4.14 -21.58
C ALA A 104 -8.74 -3.10 -21.84
N LYS A 105 -8.73 -2.46 -23.01
CA LYS A 105 -9.78 -1.53 -23.42
C LYS A 105 -11.08 -2.30 -23.70
N LEU A 106 -12.02 -2.27 -22.75
CA LEU A 106 -13.30 -2.99 -22.85
C LEU A 106 -14.43 -2.17 -23.48
N LEU A 107 -14.26 -0.85 -23.58
CA LEU A 107 -15.27 0.08 -24.06
C LEU A 107 -14.69 0.94 -25.18
N ASP A 108 -15.53 1.20 -26.17
CA ASP A 108 -15.26 2.22 -27.17
C ASP A 108 -15.81 3.58 -26.71
N ALA A 109 -15.07 4.66 -27.00
CA ALA A 109 -15.45 6.01 -26.55
C ALA A 109 -16.82 6.45 -27.12
N GLU A 110 -17.16 6.00 -28.33
CA GLU A 110 -18.42 6.32 -29.00
C GLU A 110 -19.63 5.69 -28.27
N ASP A 111 -19.48 4.48 -27.73
CA ASP A 111 -20.53 3.79 -26.98
C ASP A 111 -20.76 4.39 -25.58
N VAL A 112 -19.78 5.11 -25.06
CA VAL A 112 -19.85 5.79 -23.76
C VAL A 112 -20.29 7.25 -23.90
N ASN A 113 -19.96 7.93 -24.99
CA ASN A 113 -20.40 9.31 -25.24
C ASN A 113 -21.81 9.38 -25.86
N VAL A 114 -22.76 8.68 -25.26
CA VAL A 114 -24.19 8.74 -25.59
C VAL A 114 -24.97 9.28 -24.41
N GLU A 115 -26.26 9.54 -24.59
CA GLU A 115 -27.11 10.08 -23.52
C GLU A 115 -27.19 9.14 -22.31
N GLN A 116 -27.34 7.84 -22.57
CA GLN A 116 -27.46 6.80 -21.55
C GLN A 116 -26.61 5.57 -21.91
N PRO A 117 -25.33 5.56 -21.51
CA PRO A 117 -24.44 4.41 -21.71
C PRO A 117 -24.96 3.18 -20.98
N ASP A 118 -24.62 1.98 -21.48
CA ASP A 118 -24.99 0.73 -20.82
C ASP A 118 -24.34 0.60 -19.44
N GLU A 119 -25.16 0.46 -18.41
CA GLU A 119 -24.70 0.47 -17.02
C GLU A 119 -23.76 -0.71 -16.71
N LYS A 120 -24.06 -1.89 -17.27
CA LYS A 120 -23.30 -3.11 -16.99
C LYS A 120 -21.92 -3.04 -17.62
N SER A 121 -21.82 -2.49 -18.82
CA SER A 121 -20.56 -2.24 -19.52
C SER A 121 -19.67 -1.25 -18.74
N ILE A 122 -20.23 -0.13 -18.26
CA ILE A 122 -19.49 0.82 -17.41
C ILE A 122 -19.03 0.16 -16.12
N ILE A 123 -19.92 -0.53 -15.39
CA ILE A 123 -19.56 -1.24 -14.16
C ILE A 123 -18.43 -2.24 -14.43
N THR A 124 -18.57 -3.07 -15.46
CA THR A 124 -17.58 -4.10 -15.80
C THR A 124 -16.21 -3.47 -16.00
N TYR A 125 -16.13 -2.35 -16.71
CA TYR A 125 -14.86 -1.70 -16.95
C TYR A 125 -14.31 -1.02 -15.68
N VAL A 126 -15.13 -0.29 -14.93
CA VAL A 126 -14.72 0.39 -13.69
C VAL A 126 -14.22 -0.61 -12.62
N VAL A 127 -14.80 -1.81 -12.56
CA VAL A 127 -14.34 -2.88 -11.67
C VAL A 127 -12.90 -3.29 -11.95
N THR A 128 -12.45 -3.24 -13.22
CA THR A 128 -11.05 -3.54 -13.56
C THR A 128 -10.09 -2.50 -12.96
N TYR A 129 -10.45 -1.20 -12.99
CA TYR A 129 -9.70 -0.14 -12.32
C TYR A 129 -9.66 -0.34 -10.80
N TYR A 130 -10.80 -0.69 -10.20
CA TYR A 130 -10.88 -0.96 -8.76
C TYR A 130 -9.89 -2.05 -8.34
N HIS A 131 -9.94 -3.21 -8.99
CA HIS A 131 -9.07 -4.34 -8.66
C HIS A 131 -7.59 -4.00 -8.86
N TYR A 132 -7.26 -3.33 -9.96
CA TYR A 132 -5.90 -2.91 -10.23
C TYR A 132 -5.35 -1.97 -9.14
N PHE A 133 -6.06 -0.88 -8.84
CA PHE A 133 -5.58 0.09 -7.85
C PHE A 133 -5.61 -0.45 -6.43
N ASN A 134 -6.54 -1.34 -6.10
CA ASN A 134 -6.52 -2.01 -4.81
C ASN A 134 -5.36 -2.98 -4.68
N LYS A 135 -5.07 -3.76 -5.72
CA LYS A 135 -3.88 -4.63 -5.74
C LYS A 135 -2.61 -3.81 -5.56
N LEU A 136 -2.46 -2.70 -6.29
CA LEU A 136 -1.32 -1.78 -6.16
C LEU A 136 -1.19 -1.23 -4.73
N LYS A 137 -2.31 -0.84 -4.09
CA LYS A 137 -2.32 -0.41 -2.69
C LYS A 137 -1.89 -1.54 -1.75
N GLN A 138 -2.39 -2.75 -1.95
CA GLN A 138 -2.05 -3.92 -1.12
C GLN A 138 -0.56 -4.27 -1.23
N GLU A 139 0.01 -4.27 -2.43
CA GLU A 139 1.44 -4.48 -2.66
C GLU A 139 2.29 -3.43 -1.92
N GLY A 140 1.88 -2.17 -1.94
CA GLY A 140 2.54 -1.11 -1.15
C GLY A 140 2.48 -1.34 0.36
N ILE A 141 1.35 -1.84 0.89
CA ILE A 141 1.21 -2.17 2.32
C ILE A 141 2.07 -3.38 2.68
N GLN A 142 2.06 -4.42 1.85
CA GLN A 142 2.89 -5.62 2.06
C GLN A 142 4.38 -5.26 2.05
N GLY A 143 4.82 -4.42 1.12
CA GLY A 143 6.21 -3.92 1.08
C GLY A 143 6.60 -3.21 2.37
N LYS A 144 5.73 -2.34 2.91
CA LYS A 144 5.96 -1.69 4.22
C LYS A 144 6.05 -2.68 5.37
N ARG A 145 5.20 -3.71 5.39
CA ARG A 145 5.22 -4.76 6.42
C ARG A 145 6.53 -5.56 6.40
N ILE A 146 6.99 -5.94 5.21
CA ILE A 146 8.28 -6.63 5.03
C ILE A 146 9.43 -5.73 5.50
N GLY A 147 9.42 -4.45 5.11
CA GLY A 147 10.43 -3.48 5.56
C GLY A 147 10.50 -3.36 7.07
N LYS A 148 9.36 -3.38 7.77
CA LYS A 148 9.32 -3.40 9.24
C LYS A 148 9.98 -4.64 9.83
N VAL A 149 9.67 -5.83 9.31
CA VAL A 149 10.28 -7.09 9.79
C VAL A 149 11.79 -7.09 9.57
N ILE A 150 12.27 -6.59 8.42
CA ILE A 150 13.71 -6.48 8.16
C ILE A 150 14.38 -5.54 9.17
N ALA A 151 13.77 -4.39 9.48
CA ALA A 151 14.31 -3.46 10.46
C ALA A 151 14.42 -4.10 11.86
N GLU A 152 13.41 -4.85 12.29
CA GLU A 152 13.43 -5.59 13.56
C GLU A 152 14.52 -6.68 13.58
N LEU A 153 14.74 -7.38 12.46
CA LEU A 153 15.81 -8.36 12.35
C LEU A 153 17.20 -7.74 12.45
N MET A 154 17.41 -6.58 11.81
CA MET A 154 18.69 -5.85 11.89
C MET A 154 18.97 -5.36 13.33
N GLU A 155 17.95 -4.90 14.04
CA GLU A 155 18.08 -4.51 15.44
C GLU A 155 18.44 -5.71 16.33
N ASN A 156 17.80 -6.86 16.09
CA ASN A 156 18.11 -8.10 16.80
C ASN A 156 19.54 -8.57 16.55
N GLU A 157 20.04 -8.49 15.31
CA GLU A 157 21.42 -8.86 14.99
C GLU A 157 22.43 -7.97 15.72
N ALA A 158 22.19 -6.65 15.76
CA ALA A 158 23.02 -5.73 16.53
C ALA A 158 22.99 -6.02 18.04
N LEU A 159 21.84 -6.46 18.58
CA LEU A 159 21.72 -6.83 19.98
C LEU A 159 22.49 -8.12 20.30
N VAL A 160 22.45 -9.11 19.41
CA VAL A 160 23.24 -10.34 19.54
C VAL A 160 24.73 -10.01 19.54
N GLU A 161 25.20 -9.21 18.59
CA GLU A 161 26.61 -8.81 18.53
C GLU A 161 27.05 -8.09 19.81
N LYS A 162 26.22 -7.15 20.30
CA LYS A 162 26.50 -6.44 21.55
C LYS A 162 26.56 -7.37 22.76
N TYR A 163 25.67 -8.35 22.83
CA TYR A 163 25.68 -9.36 23.89
C TYR A 163 26.96 -10.21 23.84
N GLU A 164 27.37 -10.66 22.65
CA GLU A 164 28.60 -11.44 22.47
C GLU A 164 29.85 -10.64 22.87
N GLN A 165 29.92 -9.36 22.48
CA GLN A 165 31.01 -8.47 22.87
C GLN A 165 31.10 -8.28 24.39
N LEU A 166 29.98 -7.95 25.04
CA LEU A 166 29.93 -7.72 26.49
C LEU A 166 30.25 -8.99 27.28
N SER A 167 29.68 -10.12 26.90
CA SER A 167 29.90 -11.39 27.58
C SER A 167 31.33 -11.89 27.43
N SER A 168 31.93 -11.75 26.24
CA SER A 168 33.33 -12.09 25.99
C SER A 168 34.28 -11.22 26.81
N ALA A 169 34.07 -9.90 26.80
CA ALA A 169 34.87 -8.96 27.61
C ALA A 169 34.76 -9.23 29.11
N LEU A 170 33.55 -9.54 29.60
CA LEU A 170 33.34 -9.91 31.00
C LEU A 170 34.06 -11.22 31.36
N LEU A 171 33.99 -12.24 30.50
CA LEU A 171 34.67 -13.51 30.72
C LEU A 171 36.19 -13.35 30.75
N GLU A 172 36.75 -12.54 29.85
CA GLU A 172 38.18 -12.19 29.86
C GLU A 172 38.56 -11.49 31.16
N TRP A 173 37.78 -10.49 31.58
CA TRP A 173 38.01 -9.77 32.82
C TRP A 173 37.95 -10.70 34.05
N ILE A 174 36.95 -11.58 34.14
CA ILE A 174 36.83 -12.55 35.23
C ILE A 174 38.05 -13.48 35.27
N ARG A 175 38.47 -14.02 34.12
CA ARG A 175 39.64 -14.91 34.04
C ARG A 175 40.92 -14.19 34.48
N ALA A 176 41.13 -12.97 34.00
CA ALA A 176 42.27 -12.15 34.40
C ALA A 176 42.25 -11.87 35.90
N LYS A 177 41.09 -11.45 36.44
CA LYS A 177 40.95 -11.12 37.86
C LYS A 177 41.12 -12.34 38.77
N ILE A 178 40.64 -13.52 38.37
CA ILE A 178 40.90 -14.78 39.08
C ILE A 178 42.41 -15.06 39.11
N GLY A 179 43.12 -14.84 38.00
CA GLY A 179 44.59 -14.97 37.94
C GLY A 179 45.29 -14.04 38.93
N GLU A 180 44.95 -12.75 38.91
CA GLU A 180 45.49 -11.74 39.84
C GLU A 180 45.20 -12.08 41.30
N LEU A 181 43.97 -12.48 41.62
CA LEU A 181 43.54 -12.77 43.00
C LEU A 181 44.09 -14.09 43.55
N ASN A 182 44.44 -15.03 42.68
CA ASN A 182 45.06 -16.30 43.07
C ASN A 182 46.58 -16.18 43.31
N ASP A 183 47.19 -15.05 42.97
CA ASP A 183 48.60 -14.82 43.29
C ASP A 183 48.81 -14.80 44.81
N ARG A 184 49.69 -15.68 45.28
CA ARG A 184 50.05 -15.83 46.70
C ARG A 184 51.41 -15.20 47.02
N GLN A 185 51.99 -14.44 46.10
CA GLN A 185 53.23 -13.71 46.35
C GLN A 185 52.94 -12.38 47.06
N PHE A 186 53.07 -12.42 48.38
CA PHE A 186 52.97 -11.22 49.21
C PHE A 186 54.32 -10.54 49.35
N ALA A 187 54.31 -9.21 49.36
CA ALA A 187 55.52 -8.45 49.60
C ALA A 187 56.08 -8.73 51.01
N ASN A 188 57.40 -8.82 51.13
CA ASN A 188 58.09 -9.14 52.38
C ASN A 188 58.34 -7.92 53.29
N SER A 189 57.60 -6.83 53.10
CA SER A 189 57.66 -5.65 53.97
C SER A 189 56.27 -5.11 54.31
N LEU A 190 56.09 -4.66 55.54
CA LEU A 190 54.81 -4.11 56.04
C LEU A 190 54.27 -2.99 55.14
N ARG A 191 55.15 -2.10 54.68
CA ARG A 191 54.81 -0.97 53.80
C ARG A 191 54.29 -1.45 52.43
N ALA A 192 54.89 -2.49 51.87
CA ALA A 192 54.47 -3.02 50.57
C ALA A 192 53.18 -3.84 50.68
N VAL A 193 52.96 -4.57 51.78
CA VAL A 193 51.68 -5.24 52.07
C VAL A 193 50.56 -4.21 52.26
N GLN A 194 50.83 -3.09 52.95
CA GLN A 194 49.87 -1.98 53.06
C GLN A 194 49.52 -1.39 51.69
N GLN A 195 50.49 -1.21 50.78
CA GLN A 195 50.21 -0.79 49.40
C GLN A 195 49.36 -1.81 48.63
N GLN A 196 49.63 -3.11 48.76
CA GLN A 196 48.80 -4.17 48.14
C GLN A 196 47.36 -4.15 48.67
N LEU A 197 47.16 -3.94 49.97
CA LEU A 197 45.83 -3.81 50.58
C LEU A 197 45.09 -2.55 50.09
N THR A 198 45.82 -1.46 49.85
CA THR A 198 45.23 -0.21 49.33
C THR A 198 44.78 -0.35 47.88
N GLY A 199 45.47 -1.17 47.06
CA GLY A 199 45.08 -1.45 45.67
C GLY A 199 43.98 -2.52 45.51
N PHE A 200 43.63 -3.21 46.59
CA PHE A 200 42.53 -4.19 46.61
C PHE A 200 41.18 -3.56 47.01
N ASN A 201 41.21 -2.53 47.86
CA ASN A 201 40.03 -1.74 48.24
C ASN A 201 39.67 -0.69 47.19
#